data_AF-A0A103Y0R3-F1
#
_entry.id   AF-A0A103Y0R3-F1
#
_cell.length_a   1.000
_cell.length_b   1.000
_cell.length_c   1.000
_cell.angle_alpha   90.00
_cell.angle_beta   90.00
_cell.angle_gamma   90.00
#
_symmetry.space_group_name_H-M   'P 1'
#
loop_
_entity.id
_entity.type
_entity.pdbx_description
1 polymer ?
#
loop_
_entity_poly.entity_id
_entity_poly.type
_entity_poly.pdbx_seq_one_letter_code
_entity_poly.pdbx_strand_id
1 'polypeptide(L)'
;MEQEEYTKEEIDWSYIEFVDNQDILDLIEKKPGGIIALLDEACMFPRSTHSTFAEKLYQMFKDHKCFNKPKLSKTDFTICHYAGDVTYQTDLFLDKNKDYVVAEHQELLTASKCSFVASLFPPLPQDSSKASKFSSIGSKFKQQLQALLETLSHTEPHYVRCVKPNNLLKPGIFENQNILQQLRCGGVMEAIRISCAGFPTRKPFAEFIERFKVLSPEVTKLRWYINYNVVHYFLLELRKGFEPTISKVLPPKGWHQIPHSDEVQASRILLEKANLKGYQIGKTKVFLRAGQMAEIDARRSEVLGRSAVVIQAKFLGYSGFKKFTLLRSSVVPIQAACRGEVARSRYERRRREVACMKIQKHTRMHCKRKSYKRLCSLAIELQKIIRGMAARKALYCRKQVRAAVFIQSRCRQFLASLHYLRVRHAAIIAQSIFRGDWARRELMKLKKAAKDTSALQHAKAQLEREIKEAAMRLQEEERMRNSLLCI
;
A
#
# COMPACT_ATOMS: atom_id res chain seq x y z
N MET A 1 -36.47 36.60 -42.83
CA MET A 1 -35.13 36.14 -42.41
C MET A 1 -34.82 34.69 -42.76
N GLU A 2 -35.44 33.65 -42.16
CA GLU A 2 -35.08 32.24 -42.51
C GLU A 2 -35.40 31.90 -43.97
N GLN A 3 -36.56 32.32 -44.46
CA GLN A 3 -36.99 32.10 -45.85
C GLN A 3 -36.11 32.85 -46.86
N GLU A 4 -35.66 34.07 -46.52
CA GLU A 4 -34.74 34.85 -47.37
C GLU A 4 -33.39 34.15 -47.50
N GLU A 5 -32.89 33.54 -46.43
CA GLU A 5 -31.67 32.72 -46.48
C GLU A 5 -31.88 31.49 -47.37
N TYR A 6 -33.03 30.82 -47.28
CA TYR A 6 -33.32 29.65 -48.11
C TYR A 6 -33.41 30.00 -49.59
N THR A 7 -34.04 31.13 -49.92
CA THR A 7 -34.07 31.68 -51.27
C THR A 7 -32.67 32.08 -51.75
N LYS A 8 -31.86 32.71 -50.90
CA LYS A 8 -30.47 33.10 -51.23
C LYS A 8 -29.58 31.90 -51.52
N GLU A 9 -29.78 30.81 -50.78
CA GLU A 9 -29.01 29.57 -50.90
C GLU A 9 -29.59 28.59 -51.93
N GLU A 10 -30.71 28.95 -52.60
CA GLU A 10 -31.38 28.16 -53.64
C GLU A 10 -31.74 26.73 -53.20
N ILE A 11 -32.21 26.60 -51.97
CA ILE A 11 -32.66 25.31 -51.43
C ILE A 11 -34.16 25.10 -51.67
N ASP A 12 -34.60 23.84 -51.81
CA ASP A 12 -35.99 23.46 -52.04
C ASP A 12 -36.78 23.49 -50.72
N TRP A 13 -37.52 24.57 -50.45
CA TRP A 13 -38.30 24.70 -49.23
C TRP A 13 -39.78 24.93 -49.52
N SER A 14 -40.64 24.27 -48.75
CA SER A 14 -42.07 24.52 -48.74
C SER A 14 -42.42 25.55 -47.68
N TYR A 15 -43.45 26.37 -47.94
CA TYR A 15 -43.97 27.30 -46.95
C TYR A 15 -44.32 26.57 -45.64
N ILE A 16 -43.75 27.04 -44.52
CA ILE A 16 -44.05 26.49 -43.19
C ILE A 16 -45.28 27.23 -42.69
N GLU A 17 -46.41 26.52 -42.63
CA GLU A 17 -47.66 27.04 -42.07
C GLU A 17 -47.45 27.38 -40.59
N PHE A 18 -47.59 28.66 -40.25
CA PHE A 18 -47.52 29.14 -38.87
C PHE A 18 -48.92 29.49 -38.37
N VAL A 19 -49.15 29.31 -37.07
CA VAL A 19 -50.42 29.71 -36.45
C VAL A 19 -50.39 31.21 -36.27
N ASP A 20 -51.12 31.93 -37.13
CA ASP A 20 -51.29 33.37 -37.04
C ASP A 20 -52.19 33.73 -35.84
N ASN A 21 -51.76 34.71 -35.04
CA ASN A 21 -52.54 35.21 -33.91
C ASN A 21 -53.46 36.39 -34.30
N GLN A 22 -53.57 36.71 -35.60
CA GLN A 22 -54.42 37.79 -36.09
C GLN A 22 -55.89 37.66 -35.67
N ASP A 23 -56.46 36.44 -35.63
CA ASP A 23 -57.85 36.21 -35.19
C ASP A 23 -58.11 36.71 -33.75
N ILE A 24 -57.12 36.58 -32.87
CA ILE A 24 -57.20 37.05 -31.47
C ILE A 24 -57.02 38.56 -31.40
N LEU A 25 -56.12 39.13 -32.20
CA LEU A 25 -55.92 40.57 -32.28
C LEU A 25 -57.18 41.27 -32.79
N ASP A 26 -57.81 40.72 -33.83
CA ASP A 26 -59.07 41.21 -34.37
C ASP A 26 -60.20 41.16 -33.33
N LEU A 27 -60.30 40.07 -32.55
CA LEU A 27 -61.27 39.96 -31.46
C LEU A 27 -61.16 41.13 -30.46
N ILE A 28 -59.94 41.56 -30.14
CA ILE A 28 -59.68 42.61 -29.14
C ILE A 28 -59.81 44.00 -29.75
N GLU A 29 -59.22 44.23 -30.93
CA GLU A 29 -58.92 45.56 -31.44
C GLU A 29 -59.79 46.02 -32.63
N LYS A 30 -60.46 45.10 -33.33
CA LYS A 30 -61.19 45.43 -34.57
C LYS A 30 -62.26 46.49 -34.32
N LYS A 31 -62.37 47.45 -35.25
CA LYS A 31 -63.37 48.52 -35.18
C LYS A 31 -64.22 48.53 -36.46
N PRO A 32 -65.56 48.46 -36.37
CA PRO A 32 -66.38 48.24 -35.17
C PRO A 32 -66.39 46.77 -34.72
N GLY A 33 -66.77 46.52 -33.46
CA GLY A 33 -67.14 45.18 -32.98
C GLY A 33 -66.11 44.41 -32.15
N GLY A 34 -64.87 44.89 -32.00
CA GLY A 34 -63.88 44.31 -31.08
C GLY A 34 -64.17 44.63 -29.61
N ILE A 35 -63.57 43.89 -28.68
CA ILE A 35 -63.82 44.01 -27.24
C ILE A 35 -63.58 45.45 -26.73
N ILE A 36 -62.49 46.10 -27.14
CA ILE A 36 -62.20 47.49 -26.72
C ILE A 36 -63.25 48.46 -27.26
N ALA A 37 -63.69 48.30 -28.51
CA ALA A 37 -64.72 49.14 -29.11
C ALA A 37 -66.07 48.97 -28.39
N LEU A 38 -66.44 47.73 -28.04
CA LEU A 38 -67.66 47.44 -27.29
C LEU A 38 -67.60 47.99 -25.86
N LEU A 39 -66.42 47.98 -25.24
CA LEU A 39 -66.20 48.58 -23.92
C LEU A 39 -66.35 50.10 -23.98
N ASP A 40 -65.77 50.74 -25.01
CA ASP A 40 -65.89 52.18 -25.22
C ASP A 40 -67.34 52.60 -25.45
N GLU A 41 -68.08 51.84 -26.27
CA GLU A 41 -69.53 52.02 -26.42
C GLU A 41 -70.26 51.91 -25.09
N ALA A 42 -70.00 50.85 -24.30
CA ALA A 42 -70.64 50.65 -23.01
C ALA A 42 -70.36 51.81 -22.04
N CYS A 43 -69.14 52.36 -22.02
CA CYS A 43 -68.77 53.49 -21.17
C CYS A 43 -69.50 54.80 -21.54
N MET A 44 -69.89 54.99 -22.81
CA MET A 44 -70.63 56.17 -23.26
C MET A 44 -72.12 56.15 -22.85
N PHE A 45 -72.66 54.98 -22.51
CA PHE A 45 -74.07 54.83 -22.11
C PHE A 45 -74.22 54.87 -20.57
N PRO A 46 -74.94 55.85 -19.99
CA PRO A 46 -75.00 56.04 -18.53
C PRO A 46 -75.62 54.88 -17.74
N ARG A 47 -76.48 54.07 -18.38
CA ARG A 47 -77.15 52.91 -17.74
C ARG A 47 -76.41 51.59 -17.93
N SER A 48 -75.30 51.58 -18.66
CA SER A 48 -74.50 50.38 -18.85
C SER A 48 -73.80 49.98 -17.56
N THR A 49 -73.89 48.69 -17.25
CA THR A 49 -73.17 48.04 -16.15
C THR A 49 -72.20 46.99 -16.72
N HIS A 50 -71.28 46.51 -15.89
CA HIS A 50 -70.40 45.38 -16.24
C HIS A 50 -71.19 44.14 -16.69
N SER A 51 -72.35 43.88 -16.06
CA SER A 51 -73.22 42.75 -16.43
C SER A 51 -73.81 42.91 -17.84
N THR A 52 -74.31 44.11 -18.18
CA THR A 52 -74.83 44.37 -19.55
C THR A 52 -73.72 44.34 -20.60
N PHE A 53 -72.49 44.72 -20.22
CA PHE A 53 -71.32 44.61 -21.10
C PHE A 53 -70.97 43.14 -21.36
N ALA A 54 -70.92 42.31 -20.32
CA ALA A 54 -70.68 40.87 -20.45
C ALA A 54 -71.72 40.18 -21.34
N GLU A 55 -73.00 40.50 -21.17
CA GLU A 55 -74.08 39.98 -22.03
C GLU A 55 -73.88 40.37 -23.50
N LYS A 56 -73.49 41.61 -23.78
CA LYS A 56 -73.18 42.09 -25.14
C LYS A 56 -72.00 41.32 -25.75
N LEU A 57 -70.96 41.03 -24.96
CA LEU A 57 -69.83 40.20 -25.42
C LEU A 57 -70.28 38.77 -25.74
N TYR A 58 -71.09 38.15 -24.88
CA TYR A 58 -71.60 36.79 -25.14
C TYR A 58 -72.50 36.71 -26.37
N GLN A 59 -73.28 37.76 -26.65
CA GLN A 59 -74.11 37.83 -27.84
C GLN A 59 -73.27 37.99 -29.11
N MET A 60 -72.24 38.85 -29.07
CA MET A 60 -71.41 39.15 -30.25
C MET A 60 -70.44 38.01 -30.59
N PHE A 61 -69.88 37.35 -29.58
CA PHE A 61 -68.77 36.40 -29.76
C PHE A 61 -69.11 34.95 -29.43
N LYS A 62 -70.41 34.59 -29.43
CA LYS A 62 -70.88 33.25 -29.08
C LYS A 62 -70.18 32.12 -29.83
N ASP A 63 -69.94 32.32 -31.13
CA ASP A 63 -69.37 31.32 -32.03
C ASP A 63 -67.89 31.59 -32.36
N HIS A 64 -67.26 32.55 -31.69
CA HIS A 64 -65.88 32.92 -31.94
C HIS A 64 -64.91 31.93 -31.27
N LYS A 65 -64.00 31.30 -32.04
CA LYS A 65 -63.10 30.24 -31.55
C LYS A 65 -62.25 30.64 -30.35
N CYS A 66 -61.86 31.92 -30.27
CA CYS A 66 -60.99 32.44 -29.21
C CYS A 66 -61.73 33.07 -28.03
N PHE A 67 -63.06 32.99 -27.99
CA PHE A 67 -63.88 33.56 -26.92
C PHE A 67 -64.73 32.47 -26.28
N ASN A 68 -64.76 32.44 -24.95
CA ASN A 68 -65.52 31.45 -24.21
C ASN A 68 -66.24 32.05 -22.99
N LYS A 69 -67.43 31.54 -22.69
CA LYS A 69 -68.20 31.90 -21.50
C LYS A 69 -67.91 30.92 -20.36
N PRO A 70 -67.37 31.37 -19.21
CA PRO A 70 -67.16 30.53 -18.03
C PRO A 70 -68.46 29.90 -17.55
N LYS A 71 -68.40 28.63 -17.10
CA LYS A 71 -69.60 27.89 -16.65
C LYS A 71 -70.17 28.39 -15.33
N LEU A 72 -69.31 28.88 -14.44
CA LEU A 72 -69.67 29.24 -13.06
C LEU A 72 -69.95 30.73 -12.86
N SER A 73 -69.36 31.59 -13.70
CA SER A 73 -69.52 33.04 -13.61
C SER A 73 -70.56 33.52 -14.62
N LYS A 74 -71.40 34.47 -14.19
CA LYS A 74 -72.44 35.06 -15.04
C LYS A 74 -71.94 36.28 -15.81
N THR A 75 -70.83 36.87 -15.37
CA THR A 75 -70.33 38.17 -15.85
C THR A 75 -68.91 38.09 -16.42
N ASP A 76 -68.12 37.08 -16.07
CA ASP A 76 -66.74 36.95 -16.57
C ASP A 76 -66.67 36.40 -18.00
N PHE A 77 -65.58 36.67 -18.70
CA PHE A 77 -65.34 36.07 -20.03
C PHE A 77 -63.92 35.52 -20.13
N THR A 78 -63.73 34.51 -20.95
CA THR A 78 -62.42 33.89 -21.19
C THR A 78 -61.97 34.17 -22.62
N ILE A 79 -60.73 34.62 -22.78
CA ILE A 79 -60.06 34.72 -24.07
C ILE A 79 -59.01 33.63 -24.15
N CYS A 80 -59.03 32.86 -25.24
CA CYS A 80 -58.01 31.87 -25.56
C CYS A 80 -56.82 32.59 -26.21
N HIS A 81 -55.87 33.08 -25.41
CA HIS A 81 -54.67 33.72 -25.93
C HIS A 81 -53.68 32.69 -26.48
N TYR A 82 -52.69 33.16 -27.24
CA TYR A 82 -51.57 32.32 -27.71
C TYR A 82 -50.86 31.60 -26.55
N ALA A 83 -50.86 32.21 -25.36
CA ALA A 83 -50.25 31.68 -24.15
C ALA A 83 -51.17 30.79 -23.30
N GLY A 84 -52.42 30.56 -23.73
CA GLY A 84 -53.44 29.83 -23.00
C GLY A 84 -54.62 30.70 -22.59
N ASP A 85 -55.58 30.06 -21.92
CA ASP A 85 -56.86 30.68 -21.59
C ASP A 85 -56.74 31.61 -20.39
N VAL A 86 -57.22 32.85 -20.55
CA VAL A 86 -57.25 33.87 -19.49
C VAL A 86 -58.69 34.27 -19.25
N THR A 87 -59.15 34.16 -18.01
CA THR A 87 -60.49 34.58 -17.60
C THR A 87 -60.43 35.96 -16.97
N TYR A 88 -61.20 36.90 -17.52
CA TYR A 88 -61.26 38.29 -17.13
C TYR A 88 -62.52 38.58 -16.33
N GLN A 89 -62.36 39.25 -15.19
CA GLN A 89 -63.46 39.67 -14.32
C GLN A 89 -63.99 41.05 -14.71
N THR A 90 -65.26 41.15 -15.07
CA THR A 90 -65.81 42.38 -15.68
C THR A 90 -66.15 43.50 -14.71
N ASP A 91 -66.24 43.23 -13.40
CA ASP A 91 -66.90 44.10 -12.41
C ASP A 91 -66.45 45.57 -12.44
N LEU A 92 -65.17 45.82 -12.68
CA LEU A 92 -64.56 47.16 -12.71
C LEU A 92 -64.10 47.61 -14.10
N PHE A 93 -64.47 46.92 -15.17
CA PHE A 93 -63.99 47.24 -16.52
C PHE A 93 -64.44 48.64 -16.98
N LEU A 94 -65.72 48.98 -16.81
CA LEU A 94 -66.26 50.26 -17.28
C LEU A 94 -65.65 51.44 -16.51
N ASP A 95 -65.53 51.31 -15.18
CA ASP A 95 -65.01 52.37 -14.33
C ASP A 95 -63.51 52.58 -14.55
N LYS A 96 -62.74 51.49 -14.73
CA LYS A 96 -61.32 51.59 -15.08
C LYS A 96 -61.09 52.15 -16.47
N ASN A 97 -61.99 51.90 -17.43
CA ASN A 97 -61.80 52.39 -18.80
C ASN A 97 -62.23 53.85 -18.98
N LYS A 98 -63.12 54.36 -18.11
CA LYS A 98 -63.47 55.77 -18.04
C LYS A 98 -62.28 56.54 -17.49
N ASP A 99 -61.50 57.13 -18.38
CA ASP A 99 -60.40 58.04 -18.05
C ASP A 99 -60.95 59.41 -17.63
N TYR A 100 -61.71 59.42 -16.53
CA TYR A 100 -62.45 60.60 -16.09
C TYR A 100 -61.51 61.59 -15.41
N VAL A 101 -61.09 62.60 -16.17
CA VAL A 101 -60.40 63.79 -15.65
C VAL A 101 -61.40 64.94 -15.62
N VAL A 102 -61.67 65.45 -14.42
CA VAL A 102 -62.52 66.63 -14.20
C VAL A 102 -61.76 67.85 -14.73
N ALA A 103 -62.32 68.56 -15.70
CA ALA A 103 -61.66 69.68 -16.36
C ALA A 103 -61.31 70.79 -15.35
N GLU A 104 -62.18 71.03 -14.38
CA GLU A 104 -62.01 72.01 -13.30
C GLU A 104 -60.81 71.67 -12.40
N HIS A 105 -60.53 70.38 -12.17
CA HIS A 105 -59.33 69.97 -11.44
C HIS A 105 -58.07 70.23 -12.24
N GLN A 106 -58.11 70.01 -13.55
CA GLN A 106 -56.97 70.30 -14.43
C GLN A 106 -56.68 71.80 -14.47
N GLU A 107 -57.71 72.64 -14.62
CA GLU A 107 -57.59 74.11 -14.58
C GLU A 107 -56.99 74.60 -13.25
N LEU A 108 -57.45 74.06 -12.12
CA LEU A 108 -56.90 74.38 -10.79
C LEU A 108 -55.41 74.03 -10.69
N LEU A 109 -55.01 72.87 -11.20
CA LEU A 109 -53.62 72.40 -11.14
C LEU A 109 -52.71 73.20 -12.07
N THR A 110 -53.18 73.56 -13.27
CA THR A 110 -52.46 74.44 -14.19
C THR A 110 -52.33 75.87 -13.64
N ALA A 111 -53.31 76.35 -12.87
CA ALA A 111 -53.27 77.65 -12.19
C ALA A 111 -52.40 77.68 -10.92
N SER A 112 -51.74 76.57 -10.57
CA SER A 112 -50.88 76.49 -9.40
C SER A 112 -49.72 77.47 -9.46
N LYS A 113 -49.42 78.14 -8.35
CA LYS A 113 -48.25 79.02 -8.21
C LYS A 113 -46.93 78.24 -8.17
N CYS A 114 -46.98 76.93 -7.93
CA CYS A 114 -45.80 76.07 -7.95
C CYS A 114 -45.48 75.70 -9.40
N SER A 115 -44.34 76.17 -9.91
CA SER A 115 -43.90 75.91 -11.29
C SER A 115 -43.81 74.42 -11.62
N PHE A 116 -43.41 73.59 -10.65
CA PHE A 116 -43.37 72.14 -10.80
C PHE A 116 -44.76 71.53 -10.96
N VAL A 117 -45.76 71.98 -10.21
CA VAL A 117 -47.13 71.45 -10.32
C VAL A 117 -47.77 71.89 -11.64
N ALA A 118 -47.60 73.16 -12.01
CA ALA A 118 -48.14 73.68 -13.26
C ALA A 118 -47.50 73.00 -14.49
N SER A 119 -46.23 72.58 -14.43
CA SER A 119 -45.56 71.90 -15.55
C SER A 119 -45.99 70.44 -15.75
N LEU A 120 -46.57 69.78 -14.74
CA LEU A 120 -47.07 68.41 -14.86
C LEU A 120 -48.38 68.31 -15.68
N PHE A 121 -49.12 69.42 -15.80
CA PHE A 121 -50.43 69.47 -16.46
C PHE A 121 -50.44 70.52 -17.58
N PRO A 122 -49.90 70.19 -18.77
CA PRO A 122 -49.85 71.13 -19.88
C PRO A 122 -51.27 71.52 -20.33
N PRO A 123 -51.47 72.77 -20.80
CA PRO A 123 -52.77 73.23 -21.30
C PRO A 123 -53.19 72.41 -22.53
N LEU A 124 -54.47 72.03 -22.57
CA LEU A 124 -55.05 71.30 -23.70
C LEU A 124 -55.03 72.17 -24.97
N PRO A 125 -54.86 71.56 -26.17
CA PRO A 125 -54.96 72.28 -27.43
C PRO A 125 -56.33 72.96 -27.56
N GLN A 126 -56.34 74.24 -27.94
CA GLN A 126 -57.52 75.11 -27.95
C GLN A 126 -58.55 74.77 -29.05
N ASP A 127 -58.26 73.79 -29.91
CA ASP A 127 -59.11 73.37 -31.03
C ASP A 127 -59.86 72.07 -30.74
N SER A 128 -61.05 72.15 -30.12
CA SER A 128 -62.05 71.08 -30.22
C SER A 128 -63.47 71.62 -30.08
N SER A 129 -63.87 72.46 -31.03
CA SER A 129 -65.28 72.73 -31.26
C SER A 129 -66.00 71.44 -31.74
N LYS A 130 -67.07 71.06 -31.01
CA LYS A 130 -68.12 70.11 -31.41
C LYS A 130 -67.70 68.65 -31.67
N ALA A 131 -67.27 67.97 -30.61
CA ALA A 131 -67.60 66.59 -30.24
C ALA A 131 -66.49 66.14 -29.29
N SER A 132 -66.77 66.17 -27.98
CA SER A 132 -65.90 65.51 -27.01
C SER A 132 -65.94 64.01 -27.34
N LYS A 133 -65.01 63.55 -28.19
CA LYS A 133 -64.81 62.15 -28.48
C LYS A 133 -64.41 61.52 -27.16
N PHE A 134 -65.31 60.71 -26.60
CA PHE A 134 -65.03 59.90 -25.42
C PHE A 134 -63.64 59.26 -25.57
N SER A 135 -62.73 59.65 -24.69
CA SER A 135 -61.35 59.18 -24.70
C SER A 135 -61.20 58.16 -23.59
N SER A 136 -61.06 56.89 -23.96
CA SER A 136 -60.90 55.80 -23.01
C SER A 136 -59.44 55.43 -22.82
N ILE A 137 -59.14 54.79 -21.69
CA ILE A 137 -57.82 54.23 -21.44
C ILE A 137 -57.47 53.18 -22.51
N GLY A 138 -58.43 52.32 -22.88
CA GLY A 138 -58.24 51.30 -23.92
C GLY A 138 -57.87 51.89 -25.28
N SER A 139 -58.57 52.94 -25.72
CA SER A 139 -58.27 53.62 -26.98
C SER A 139 -56.91 54.34 -26.96
N LYS A 140 -56.55 55.00 -25.85
CA LYS A 140 -55.22 55.63 -25.68
C LYS A 140 -54.10 54.60 -25.69
N PHE A 141 -54.24 53.52 -24.93
CA PHE A 141 -53.27 52.43 -24.86
C PHE A 141 -53.05 51.80 -26.24
N LYS A 142 -54.14 51.57 -26.99
CA LYS A 142 -54.06 51.06 -28.38
C LYS A 142 -53.24 51.99 -29.28
N GLN A 143 -53.49 53.30 -29.24
CA GLN A 143 -52.73 54.26 -30.05
C GLN A 143 -51.24 54.28 -29.69
N GLN A 144 -50.92 54.24 -28.39
CA GLN A 144 -49.53 54.17 -27.93
C GLN A 144 -48.83 52.88 -28.36
N LEU A 145 -49.53 51.74 -28.28
CA LEU A 145 -49.01 50.44 -28.71
C LEU A 145 -48.75 50.41 -30.22
N GLN A 146 -49.68 50.96 -31.02
CA GLN A 146 -49.51 51.08 -32.47
C GLN A 146 -48.28 51.90 -32.84
N ALA A 147 -48.09 53.07 -32.22
CA ALA A 147 -46.91 53.92 -32.44
C ALA A 147 -45.60 53.22 -32.04
N LEU A 148 -45.61 52.44 -30.95
CA LEU A 148 -44.48 51.63 -30.54
C LEU A 148 -44.17 50.53 -31.57
N LEU A 149 -45.18 49.80 -32.04
CA LEU A 149 -45.01 48.75 -33.04
C LEU A 149 -44.49 49.30 -34.38
N GLU A 150 -44.97 50.47 -34.80
CA GLU A 150 -44.42 51.18 -35.98
C GLU A 150 -42.95 51.54 -35.78
N THR A 151 -42.56 52.01 -34.59
CA THR A 151 -41.15 52.28 -34.30
C THR A 151 -40.32 51.00 -34.39
N LEU A 152 -40.83 49.89 -33.83
CA LEU A 152 -40.14 48.61 -33.83
C LEU A 152 -40.05 47.99 -35.23
N SER A 153 -41.06 48.15 -36.09
CA SER A 153 -41.06 47.58 -37.45
C SER A 153 -40.00 48.18 -38.36
N HIS A 154 -39.47 49.37 -38.04
CA HIS A 154 -38.35 49.99 -38.76
C HIS A 154 -36.97 49.58 -38.24
N THR A 155 -36.90 48.68 -37.26
CA THR A 155 -35.65 48.20 -36.65
C THR A 155 -35.50 46.69 -36.79
N GLU A 156 -34.29 46.17 -36.59
CA GLU A 156 -34.05 44.73 -36.55
C GLU A 156 -34.30 44.20 -35.11
N PRO A 157 -35.26 43.30 -34.91
CA PRO A 157 -35.62 42.85 -33.56
C PRO A 157 -34.64 41.81 -33.03
N HIS A 158 -34.20 42.01 -31.78
CA HIS A 158 -33.47 41.01 -30.99
C HIS A 158 -34.31 40.56 -29.80
N TYR A 159 -34.55 39.26 -29.67
CA TYR A 159 -35.43 38.70 -28.64
C TYR A 159 -34.66 38.12 -27.46
N VAL A 160 -34.95 38.61 -26.25
CA VAL A 160 -34.53 38.00 -24.98
C VAL A 160 -35.77 37.48 -24.27
N ARG A 161 -35.83 36.18 -23.99
CA ARG A 161 -36.95 35.53 -23.30
C ARG A 161 -36.56 35.20 -21.86
N CYS A 162 -37.15 35.91 -20.90
CA CYS A 162 -36.91 35.67 -19.49
C CYS A 162 -37.78 34.52 -18.98
N VAL A 163 -37.21 33.60 -18.21
CA VAL A 163 -37.91 32.46 -17.61
C VAL A 163 -37.71 32.48 -16.10
N LYS A 164 -38.81 32.44 -15.34
CA LYS A 164 -38.80 32.36 -13.88
C LYS A 164 -38.62 30.90 -13.45
N PRO A 165 -37.49 30.52 -12.82
CA PRO A 165 -37.19 29.12 -12.53
C PRO A 165 -38.02 28.54 -11.39
N ASN A 166 -38.48 29.37 -10.45
CA ASN A 166 -39.34 28.97 -9.34
C ASN A 166 -40.10 30.16 -8.78
N ASN A 167 -41.23 29.90 -8.12
CA ASN A 167 -42.03 30.94 -7.48
C ASN A 167 -41.52 31.38 -6.10
N LEU A 168 -40.59 30.62 -5.52
CA LEU A 168 -40.00 30.86 -4.20
C LEU A 168 -38.88 31.92 -4.22
N LEU A 169 -38.47 32.39 -5.40
CA LEU A 169 -37.38 33.34 -5.61
C LEU A 169 -36.03 32.83 -5.04
N LYS A 170 -35.79 31.52 -5.10
CA LYS A 170 -34.57 30.88 -4.57
C LYS A 170 -33.63 30.40 -5.69
N PRO A 171 -32.30 30.49 -5.51
CA PRO A 171 -31.37 29.90 -6.47
C PRO A 171 -31.42 28.36 -6.41
N GLY A 172 -31.10 27.71 -7.53
CA GLY A 172 -30.96 26.25 -7.61
C GLY A 172 -32.26 25.42 -7.63
N ILE A 173 -33.43 26.07 -7.55
CA ILE A 173 -34.73 25.39 -7.66
C ILE A 173 -35.27 25.58 -9.08
N PHE A 174 -35.57 24.46 -9.75
CA PHE A 174 -36.07 24.42 -11.13
C PHE A 174 -37.43 23.70 -11.18
N GLU A 175 -38.51 24.45 -11.34
CA GLU A 175 -39.88 23.94 -11.39
C GLU A 175 -40.27 23.55 -12.83
N ASN A 176 -40.04 22.29 -13.20
CA ASN A 176 -40.25 21.79 -14.57
C ASN A 176 -41.62 22.18 -15.19
N GLN A 177 -42.72 22.01 -14.46
CA GLN A 177 -44.06 22.28 -14.98
C GLN A 177 -44.30 23.77 -15.23
N ASN A 178 -43.88 24.62 -14.29
CA ASN A 178 -44.03 26.07 -14.38
C ASN A 178 -43.19 26.63 -15.54
N ILE A 179 -41.94 26.15 -15.66
CA ILE A 179 -41.05 26.53 -16.74
C ILE A 179 -41.58 26.05 -18.09
N LEU A 180 -42.05 24.80 -18.18
CA LEU A 180 -42.66 24.28 -19.41
C LEU A 180 -43.88 25.12 -19.82
N GLN A 181 -44.72 25.51 -18.87
CA GLN A 181 -45.83 26.41 -19.12
C GLN A 181 -45.33 27.76 -19.66
N GLN A 182 -44.33 28.38 -19.01
CA GLN A 182 -43.74 29.63 -19.50
C GLN A 182 -43.13 29.51 -20.90
N LEU A 183 -42.51 28.38 -21.26
CA LEU A 183 -41.96 28.15 -22.60
C LEU A 183 -43.04 28.02 -23.66
N ARG A 184 -44.18 27.40 -23.31
CA ARG A 184 -45.39 27.38 -24.17
C ARG A 184 -45.96 28.78 -24.31
N CYS A 185 -46.18 29.46 -23.18
CA CYS A 185 -46.70 30.82 -23.12
C CYS A 185 -45.80 31.85 -23.81
N GLY A 186 -44.49 31.63 -23.83
CA GLY A 186 -43.53 32.54 -24.45
C GLY A 186 -43.34 32.30 -25.95
N GLY A 187 -44.09 31.35 -26.55
CA GLY A 187 -43.97 30.96 -27.96
C GLY A 187 -42.66 30.25 -28.30
N VAL A 188 -41.84 29.88 -27.30
CA VAL A 188 -40.53 29.27 -27.53
C VAL A 188 -40.67 27.89 -28.16
N MET A 189 -41.63 27.08 -27.68
CA MET A 189 -41.88 25.75 -28.25
C MET A 189 -42.35 25.82 -29.70
N GLU A 190 -43.15 26.83 -30.04
CA GLU A 190 -43.66 27.04 -31.39
C GLU A 190 -42.56 27.55 -32.33
N ALA A 191 -41.73 28.49 -31.87
CA ALA A 191 -40.54 28.94 -32.59
C ALA A 191 -39.57 27.78 -32.87
N ILE A 192 -39.35 26.89 -31.89
CA ILE A 192 -38.55 25.67 -32.08
C ILE A 192 -39.22 24.74 -33.10
N ARG A 193 -40.55 24.54 -33.03
CA ARG A 193 -41.30 23.69 -33.96
C ARG A 193 -41.14 24.17 -35.40
N ILE A 194 -41.30 25.48 -35.64
CA ILE A 194 -41.09 26.11 -36.94
C ILE A 194 -39.64 25.92 -37.41
N SER A 195 -38.67 26.19 -36.54
CA SER A 195 -37.24 26.01 -36.87
C SER A 195 -36.91 24.55 -37.21
N CYS A 196 -37.51 23.58 -36.50
CA CYS A 196 -37.34 22.14 -36.76
C CYS A 196 -38.04 21.66 -38.03
N ALA A 197 -39.14 22.30 -38.45
CA ALA A 197 -39.82 22.01 -39.72
C ALA A 197 -38.98 22.46 -40.94
N GLY A 198 -38.07 23.42 -40.74
CA GLY A 198 -37.05 23.80 -41.71
C GLY A 198 -35.75 23.01 -41.56
N PHE A 199 -34.63 23.73 -41.70
CA PHE A 199 -33.27 23.21 -41.56
C PHE A 199 -32.56 23.94 -40.42
N PRO A 200 -32.78 23.52 -39.16
CA PRO A 200 -32.29 24.26 -37.98
C PRO A 200 -30.77 24.23 -37.87
N THR A 201 -30.12 23.22 -38.46
CA THR A 201 -28.66 23.11 -38.45
C THR A 201 -28.11 23.40 -39.84
N ARG A 202 -27.28 24.43 -39.93
CA ARG A 202 -26.57 24.83 -41.15
C ARG A 202 -25.08 24.93 -40.89
N LYS A 203 -24.26 24.39 -41.79
CA LYS A 203 -22.80 24.41 -41.67
C LYS A 203 -22.12 24.78 -42.99
N PRO A 204 -21.14 25.70 -42.99
CA PRO A 204 -20.28 25.92 -44.15
C PRO A 204 -19.62 24.61 -44.57
N PHE A 205 -19.42 24.42 -45.89
CA PHE A 205 -18.86 23.17 -46.41
C PHE A 205 -17.49 22.84 -45.82
N ALA A 206 -16.58 23.82 -45.72
CA ALA A 206 -15.25 23.62 -45.13
C ALA A 206 -15.29 23.07 -43.69
N GLU A 207 -16.16 23.62 -42.83
CA GLU A 207 -16.35 23.13 -41.45
C GLU A 207 -16.93 21.72 -41.43
N PHE A 208 -17.91 21.46 -42.29
CA PHE A 208 -18.59 20.18 -42.37
C PHE A 208 -17.61 19.06 -42.79
N ILE A 209 -16.84 19.31 -43.85
CA ILE A 209 -15.85 18.35 -44.37
C ILE A 209 -14.75 18.10 -43.34
N GLU A 210 -14.19 19.15 -42.74
CA GLU A 210 -13.09 18.99 -41.76
C GLU A 210 -13.52 18.17 -40.55
N ARG A 211 -14.75 18.36 -40.07
CA ARG A 211 -15.31 17.59 -38.95
C ARG A 211 -15.56 16.14 -39.32
N PHE A 212 -16.10 15.87 -40.51
CA PHE A 212 -16.61 14.55 -40.90
C PHE A 212 -15.72 13.76 -41.87
N LYS A 213 -14.56 14.29 -42.28
CA LYS A 213 -13.60 13.60 -43.16
C LYS A 213 -13.21 12.19 -42.73
N VAL A 214 -13.23 11.91 -41.42
CA VAL A 214 -12.93 10.58 -40.86
C VAL A 214 -13.95 9.51 -41.28
N LEU A 215 -15.17 9.91 -41.64
CA LEU A 215 -16.22 9.01 -42.13
C LEU A 215 -16.02 8.58 -43.58
N SER A 216 -15.31 9.38 -44.39
CA SER A 216 -15.01 9.04 -45.78
C SER A 216 -13.58 9.47 -46.13
N PRO A 217 -12.60 8.58 -45.91
CA PRO A 217 -11.21 8.81 -46.30
C PRO A 217 -11.03 9.06 -47.82
N GLU A 218 -11.98 8.61 -48.64
CA GLU A 218 -11.99 8.81 -50.10
C GLU A 218 -12.24 10.28 -50.48
N VAL A 219 -13.04 11.01 -49.70
CA VAL A 219 -13.22 12.46 -49.89
C VAL A 219 -11.92 13.21 -49.57
N THR A 220 -11.11 12.64 -48.68
CA THR A 220 -9.74 13.12 -48.39
C THR A 220 -8.71 12.63 -49.42
N LYS A 221 -9.00 11.58 -50.22
CA LYS A 221 -8.12 11.11 -51.30
C LYS A 221 -8.05 12.07 -52.49
N LEU A 222 -9.10 12.86 -52.76
CA LEU A 222 -9.02 14.01 -53.69
C LEU A 222 -7.90 15.00 -53.29
N ARG A 223 -7.69 15.18 -51.98
CA ARG A 223 -6.62 16.02 -51.40
C ARG A 223 -5.24 15.35 -51.38
N TRP A 224 -5.20 14.01 -51.37
CA TRP A 224 -3.95 13.22 -51.45
C TRP A 224 -3.46 13.04 -52.89
N TYR A 225 -4.36 12.91 -53.87
CA TYR A 225 -3.99 12.74 -55.29
C TYR A 225 -3.28 13.98 -55.86
N ILE A 226 -3.63 15.19 -55.39
CA ILE A 226 -2.93 16.44 -55.71
C ILE A 226 -1.54 16.47 -55.02
N ASN A 227 -1.42 15.97 -53.78
CA ASN A 227 -0.15 15.91 -53.06
C ASN A 227 0.84 14.89 -53.63
N TYR A 228 0.35 13.75 -54.13
CA TYR A 228 1.22 12.72 -54.72
C TYR A 228 1.91 13.22 -55.99
N ASN A 229 1.25 14.07 -56.80
CA ASN A 229 1.88 14.70 -57.97
C ASN A 229 2.96 15.72 -57.60
N VAL A 230 2.82 16.44 -56.48
CA VAL A 230 3.85 17.38 -55.99
C VAL A 230 5.08 16.63 -55.48
N VAL A 231 4.88 15.54 -54.71
CA VAL A 231 5.99 14.70 -54.22
C VAL A 231 6.66 13.92 -55.35
N HIS A 232 5.89 13.45 -56.34
CA HIS A 232 6.42 12.78 -57.53
C HIS A 232 7.19 13.74 -58.45
N TYR A 233 6.73 14.99 -58.60
CA TYR A 233 7.48 16.05 -59.28
C TYR A 233 8.78 16.38 -58.53
N PHE A 234 8.75 16.44 -57.19
CA PHE A 234 9.93 16.68 -56.35
C PHE A 234 10.97 15.55 -56.45
N LEU A 235 10.53 14.29 -56.49
CA LEU A 235 11.40 13.13 -56.68
C LEU A 235 11.99 13.04 -58.11
N LEU A 236 11.25 13.51 -59.12
CA LEU A 236 11.73 13.61 -60.51
C LEU A 236 12.76 14.73 -60.70
N GLU A 237 12.58 15.88 -60.05
CA GLU A 237 13.53 17.00 -60.04
C GLU A 237 14.83 16.63 -59.31
N LEU A 238 14.74 15.96 -58.16
CA LEU A 238 15.91 15.46 -57.42
C LEU A 238 16.72 14.43 -58.23
N ARG A 239 16.09 13.67 -59.12
CA ARG A 239 16.75 12.70 -60.01
C ARG A 239 17.49 13.37 -61.19
N LYS A 240 17.23 14.66 -61.46
CA LYS A 240 17.88 15.47 -62.50
C LYS A 240 19.02 16.35 -61.98
N GLY A 241 19.36 16.28 -60.69
CA GLY A 241 20.56 16.91 -60.14
C GLY A 241 20.46 18.42 -59.88
N PHE A 242 19.25 18.99 -59.82
CA PHE A 242 19.04 20.39 -59.43
C PHE A 242 18.79 20.52 -57.92
N GLU A 243 19.45 21.45 -57.24
CA GLU A 243 19.14 21.82 -55.86
C GLU A 243 17.76 22.51 -55.80
N PRO A 244 16.77 21.95 -55.08
CA PRO A 244 15.45 22.57 -55.01
C PRO A 244 15.49 23.79 -54.09
N THR A 245 15.39 24.99 -54.67
CA THR A 245 15.27 26.23 -53.88
C THR A 245 13.90 26.27 -53.19
N ILE A 246 13.90 26.22 -51.86
CA ILE A 246 12.70 26.16 -50.98
C ILE A 246 11.73 27.35 -51.20
N SER A 247 12.20 28.47 -51.77
CA SER A 247 11.38 29.68 -52.01
C SER A 247 10.30 29.52 -53.10
N LYS A 248 10.37 28.50 -53.96
CA LYS A 248 9.32 28.18 -54.95
C LYS A 248 8.32 27.11 -54.47
N VAL A 249 8.53 26.57 -53.26
CA VAL A 249 7.74 25.48 -52.64
C VAL A 249 7.13 25.93 -51.31
N LEU A 250 6.98 27.25 -51.14
CA LEU A 250 5.96 27.73 -50.22
C LEU A 250 4.60 27.37 -50.82
N PRO A 251 3.62 26.91 -50.01
CA PRO A 251 2.25 26.83 -50.50
C PRO A 251 1.90 28.20 -51.11
N PRO A 252 1.59 28.35 -52.42
CA PRO A 252 1.22 29.64 -53.02
C PRO A 252 0.21 30.36 -52.14
N LYS A 253 0.49 31.59 -51.69
CA LYS A 253 -0.45 32.42 -50.93
C LYS A 253 -1.82 32.39 -51.64
N GLY A 254 -2.78 31.61 -51.11
CA GLY A 254 -3.97 31.17 -51.86
C GLY A 254 -4.57 29.79 -51.51
N TRP A 255 -3.97 29.00 -50.60
CA TRP A 255 -4.50 27.66 -50.15
C TRP A 255 -5.78 27.70 -49.31
N HIS A 256 -6.62 28.71 -49.50
CA HIS A 256 -7.94 28.81 -48.85
C HIS A 256 -9.08 28.66 -49.85
N GLN A 257 -8.80 28.28 -51.10
CA GLN A 257 -9.81 28.08 -52.13
C GLN A 257 -9.65 26.70 -52.75
N ILE A 258 -10.26 25.70 -52.10
CA ILE A 258 -10.75 24.51 -52.80
C ILE A 258 -11.80 25.03 -53.81
N PRO A 259 -11.85 24.54 -55.06
CA PRO A 259 -12.92 24.93 -55.99
C PRO A 259 -14.27 24.70 -55.32
N HIS A 260 -15.15 25.70 -55.34
CA HIS A 260 -16.45 25.64 -54.67
C HIS A 260 -17.27 24.40 -55.09
N SER A 261 -17.06 23.91 -56.31
CA SER A 261 -17.64 22.68 -56.86
C SER A 261 -17.20 21.39 -56.14
N ASP A 262 -15.95 21.33 -55.67
CA ASP A 262 -15.38 20.15 -55.02
C ASP A 262 -15.85 20.02 -53.57
N GLU A 263 -16.06 21.13 -52.86
CA GLU A 263 -16.57 21.12 -51.48
C GLU A 263 -18.03 20.67 -51.41
N VAL A 264 -18.84 21.10 -52.40
CA VAL A 264 -20.23 20.67 -52.57
C VAL A 264 -20.28 19.16 -52.83
N GLN A 265 -19.45 18.65 -53.73
CA GLN A 265 -19.39 17.22 -54.05
C GLN A 265 -18.84 16.39 -52.86
N ALA A 266 -17.81 16.86 -52.18
CA ALA A 266 -17.26 16.25 -50.97
C ALA A 266 -18.30 16.12 -49.86
N SER A 267 -19.06 17.19 -49.63
CA SER A 267 -20.14 17.21 -48.64
C SER A 267 -21.28 16.27 -49.03
N ARG A 268 -21.63 16.20 -50.32
CA ARG A 268 -22.62 15.24 -50.85
C ARG A 268 -22.20 13.79 -50.58
N ILE A 269 -20.97 13.41 -50.92
CA ILE A 269 -20.45 12.05 -50.70
C ILE A 269 -20.46 11.70 -49.20
N LEU A 270 -20.11 12.64 -48.32
CA LEU A 270 -20.16 12.44 -46.87
C LEU A 270 -21.59 12.19 -46.38
N LEU A 271 -22.57 12.95 -46.87
CA LEU A 271 -23.98 12.83 -46.50
C LEU A 271 -24.59 11.52 -47.03
N GLU A 272 -24.27 11.13 -48.26
CA GLU A 272 -24.71 9.86 -48.87
C GLU A 272 -24.14 8.66 -48.12
N LYS A 273 -22.84 8.66 -47.77
CA LYS A 273 -22.25 7.61 -46.94
C LYS A 273 -22.79 7.59 -45.52
N ALA A 274 -23.18 8.74 -44.99
CA ALA A 274 -23.91 8.84 -43.74
C ALA A 274 -25.39 8.39 -43.88
N ASN A 275 -25.86 7.97 -45.06
CA ASN A 275 -27.22 7.50 -45.33
C ASN A 275 -28.31 8.44 -44.76
N LEU A 276 -28.06 9.74 -44.79
CA LEU A 276 -29.03 10.73 -44.35
C LEU A 276 -30.03 11.00 -45.46
N LYS A 277 -31.30 11.23 -45.09
CA LYS A 277 -32.38 11.54 -46.04
C LYS A 277 -32.95 12.92 -45.77
N GLY A 278 -33.31 13.65 -46.82
CA GLY A 278 -33.98 14.95 -46.68
C GLY A 278 -33.07 16.08 -46.17
N TYR A 279 -31.74 15.94 -46.30
CA TYR A 279 -30.79 17.05 -46.23
C TYR A 279 -30.86 17.87 -47.52
N GLN A 280 -30.37 19.11 -47.46
CA GLN A 280 -30.23 19.94 -48.65
C GLN A 280 -28.86 20.61 -48.71
N ILE A 281 -28.42 20.91 -49.93
CA ILE A 281 -27.13 21.50 -50.22
C ILE A 281 -27.40 22.85 -50.85
N GLY A 282 -27.06 23.93 -50.13
CA GLY A 282 -27.16 25.28 -50.65
C GLY A 282 -25.94 25.67 -51.47
N LYS A 283 -25.82 26.97 -51.77
CA LYS A 283 -24.65 27.53 -52.46
C LYS A 283 -23.40 27.47 -51.63
N THR A 284 -23.47 27.77 -50.31
CA THR A 284 -22.28 27.91 -49.44
C THR A 284 -22.29 26.98 -48.23
N LYS A 285 -23.44 26.37 -47.92
CA LYS A 285 -23.67 25.61 -46.68
C LYS A 285 -24.43 24.31 -46.95
N VAL A 286 -24.22 23.34 -46.05
CA VAL A 286 -25.09 22.16 -45.88
C VAL A 286 -26.22 22.51 -44.94
N PHE A 287 -27.44 22.15 -45.30
CA PHE A 287 -28.66 22.30 -44.52
C PHE A 287 -29.16 20.93 -44.04
N LEU A 288 -29.24 20.77 -42.71
CA LEU A 288 -29.59 19.51 -42.05
C LEU A 288 -30.89 19.68 -41.27
N ARG A 289 -31.73 18.64 -41.32
CA ARG A 289 -32.94 18.52 -40.50
C ARG A 289 -32.59 18.29 -39.03
N ALA A 290 -33.56 18.52 -38.15
CA ALA A 290 -33.42 18.25 -36.72
C ALA A 290 -32.93 16.80 -36.48
N GLY A 291 -31.94 16.63 -35.60
CA GLY A 291 -31.38 15.32 -35.22
C GLY A 291 -30.32 14.77 -36.18
N GLN A 292 -30.24 15.20 -37.43
CA GLN A 292 -29.29 14.63 -38.40
C GLN A 292 -27.83 14.89 -38.05
N MET A 293 -27.51 16.09 -37.55
CA MET A 293 -26.15 16.40 -37.08
C MET A 293 -25.71 15.43 -35.97
N ALA A 294 -26.62 15.12 -35.04
CA ALA A 294 -26.35 14.18 -33.96
C ALA A 294 -26.14 12.74 -34.49
N GLU A 295 -26.87 12.34 -35.54
CA GLU A 295 -26.69 11.04 -36.18
C GLU A 295 -25.30 10.89 -36.82
N ILE A 296 -24.85 11.89 -37.59
CA ILE A 296 -23.50 11.86 -38.19
C ILE A 296 -22.42 11.90 -37.10
N ASP A 297 -22.61 12.74 -36.07
CA ASP A 297 -21.68 12.82 -34.94
C ASP A 297 -21.60 11.50 -34.15
N ALA A 298 -22.71 10.77 -34.02
CA ALA A 298 -22.72 9.45 -33.42
C ALA A 298 -21.88 8.45 -34.23
N ARG A 299 -22.06 8.40 -35.56
CA ARG A 299 -21.23 7.57 -36.44
C ARG A 299 -19.76 7.96 -36.41
N ARG A 300 -19.47 9.27 -36.38
CA ARG A 300 -18.09 9.79 -36.23
C ARG A 300 -17.47 9.31 -34.93
N SER A 301 -18.22 9.38 -33.84
CA SER A 301 -17.78 8.93 -32.52
C SER A 301 -17.55 7.42 -32.48
N GLU A 302 -18.36 6.63 -33.18
CA GLU A 302 -18.16 5.19 -33.32
C GLU A 302 -16.85 4.86 -34.04
N VAL A 303 -16.58 5.49 -35.20
CA VAL A 303 -15.36 5.28 -35.98
C VAL A 303 -14.11 5.67 -35.18
N LEU A 304 -14.12 6.85 -34.56
CA LEU A 304 -13.04 7.29 -33.68
C LEU A 304 -12.89 6.40 -32.45
N GLY A 305 -14.01 5.90 -31.92
CA GLY A 305 -14.06 4.98 -30.79
C GLY A 305 -13.30 3.68 -31.07
N ARG A 306 -13.42 3.11 -32.27
CA ARG A 306 -12.67 1.91 -32.67
C ARG A 306 -11.15 2.12 -32.58
N SER A 307 -10.64 3.26 -33.07
CA SER A 307 -9.22 3.61 -32.94
C SER A 307 -8.82 3.89 -31.49
N ALA A 308 -9.67 4.59 -30.74
CA ALA A 308 -9.44 4.88 -29.33
C ALA A 308 -9.32 3.59 -28.49
N VAL A 309 -10.16 2.58 -28.74
CA VAL A 309 -10.11 1.28 -28.04
C VAL A 309 -8.76 0.59 -28.26
N VAL A 310 -8.21 0.60 -29.48
CA VAL A 310 -6.89 0.01 -29.77
C VAL A 310 -5.78 0.74 -29.00
N ILE A 311 -5.81 2.08 -29.02
CA ILE A 311 -4.83 2.91 -28.30
C ILE A 311 -4.94 2.66 -26.80
N GLN A 312 -6.16 2.68 -26.25
CA GLN A 312 -6.44 2.43 -24.85
C GLN A 312 -6.00 1.03 -24.44
N ALA A 313 -6.31 -0.02 -25.22
CA ALA A 313 -5.88 -1.37 -24.93
C ALA A 313 -4.35 -1.50 -24.88
N LYS A 314 -3.63 -0.87 -25.83
CA LYS A 314 -2.17 -0.86 -25.84
C LYS A 314 -1.60 -0.13 -24.62
N PHE A 315 -2.18 1.01 -24.26
CA PHE A 315 -1.78 1.79 -23.09
C PHE A 315 -2.06 1.05 -21.78
N LEU A 316 -3.25 0.46 -21.64
CA LEU A 316 -3.63 -0.32 -20.45
C LEU A 316 -2.73 -1.55 -20.30
N GLY A 317 -2.42 -2.25 -21.39
CA GLY A 317 -1.46 -3.35 -21.39
C GLY A 317 -0.05 -2.90 -20.96
N TYR A 318 0.44 -1.78 -21.50
CA TYR A 318 1.73 -1.19 -21.10
C TYR A 318 1.76 -0.79 -19.62
N SER A 319 0.72 -0.09 -19.16
CA SER A 319 0.57 0.35 -17.77
C SER A 319 0.52 -0.85 -16.80
N GLY A 320 -0.24 -1.89 -17.15
CA GLY A 320 -0.30 -3.15 -16.40
C GLY A 320 1.06 -3.85 -16.32
N PHE A 321 1.76 -3.97 -17.45
CA PHE A 321 3.09 -4.58 -17.49
C PHE A 321 4.11 -3.80 -16.64
N LYS A 322 4.07 -2.46 -16.68
CA LYS A 322 4.93 -1.60 -15.86
C LYS A 322 4.67 -1.81 -14.35
N LYS A 323 3.40 -1.84 -13.94
CA LYS A 323 3.01 -2.13 -12.54
C LYS A 323 3.46 -3.52 -12.09
N PHE A 324 3.25 -4.54 -12.93
CA PHE A 324 3.69 -5.91 -12.65
C PHE A 324 5.20 -6.01 -12.48
N THR A 325 5.97 -5.36 -13.37
CA THR A 325 7.44 -5.36 -13.30
C THR A 325 7.94 -4.73 -12.00
N LEU A 326 7.35 -3.62 -11.58
CA LEU A 326 7.68 -2.95 -10.30
C LEU A 326 7.33 -3.82 -9.08
N LEU A 327 6.17 -4.47 -9.11
CA LEU A 327 5.77 -5.38 -8.04
C LEU A 327 6.75 -6.56 -7.96
N ARG A 328 7.10 -7.16 -9.10
CA ARG A 328 8.05 -8.28 -9.18
C ARG A 328 9.44 -7.90 -8.68
N SER A 329 9.97 -6.74 -9.06
CA SER A 329 11.27 -6.27 -8.59
C SER A 329 11.32 -6.04 -7.08
N SER A 330 10.17 -5.76 -6.45
CA SER A 330 10.04 -5.59 -5.00
C SER A 330 9.87 -6.92 -4.25
N VAL A 331 9.08 -7.84 -4.80
CA VAL A 331 8.76 -9.14 -4.16
C VAL A 331 9.95 -10.10 -4.18
N VAL A 332 10.75 -10.15 -5.25
CA VAL A 332 11.86 -11.10 -5.39
C VAL A 332 12.91 -10.94 -4.27
N PRO A 333 13.39 -9.72 -3.94
CA PRO A 333 14.30 -9.51 -2.81
C PRO A 333 13.71 -9.95 -1.46
N ILE A 334 12.43 -9.66 -1.21
CA ILE A 334 11.75 -10.07 0.02
C ILE A 334 11.72 -11.60 0.14
N GLN A 335 11.32 -12.29 -0.93
CA GLN A 335 11.33 -13.76 -0.96
C GLN A 335 12.72 -14.34 -0.74
N ALA A 336 13.76 -13.73 -1.32
CA ALA A 336 15.14 -14.13 -1.11
C ALA A 336 15.57 -13.93 0.36
N ALA A 337 15.23 -12.79 0.96
CA ALA A 337 15.51 -12.51 2.37
C ALA A 337 14.80 -13.51 3.30
N CYS A 338 13.52 -13.79 3.08
CA CYS A 338 12.75 -14.78 3.84
C CYS A 338 13.36 -16.19 3.73
N ARG A 339 13.71 -16.63 2.51
CA ARG A 339 14.39 -17.93 2.31
C ARG A 339 15.73 -17.98 3.04
N GLY A 340 16.49 -16.89 3.00
CA GLY A 340 17.74 -16.75 3.74
C GLY A 340 17.55 -16.84 5.25
N GLU A 341 16.50 -16.21 5.79
CA GLU A 341 16.21 -16.21 7.23
C GLU A 341 15.79 -17.60 7.73
N VAL A 342 14.97 -18.31 6.96
CA VAL A 342 14.61 -19.70 7.25
C VAL A 342 15.85 -20.60 7.29
N ALA A 343 16.79 -20.41 6.36
CA ALA A 343 18.04 -21.16 6.33
C ALA A 343 18.94 -20.85 7.56
N ARG A 344 19.08 -19.57 7.92
CA ARG A 344 19.84 -19.14 9.12
C ARG A 344 19.24 -19.71 10.40
N SER A 345 17.93 -19.59 10.57
CA SER A 345 17.20 -20.14 11.73
C SER A 345 17.39 -21.66 11.86
N ARG A 346 17.36 -22.41 10.75
CA ARG A 346 17.64 -23.86 10.74
C ARG A 346 19.09 -24.16 11.15
N TYR A 347 20.05 -23.38 10.64
CA TYR A 347 21.46 -23.54 10.97
C TYR A 347 21.76 -23.24 12.44
N GLU A 348 21.18 -22.17 12.99
CA GLU A 348 21.31 -21.85 14.42
C GLU A 348 20.78 -22.96 15.31
N ARG A 349 19.60 -23.53 14.98
CA ARG A 349 19.04 -24.66 15.71
C ARG A 349 20.01 -25.84 15.72
N ARG A 350 20.54 -26.22 14.56
CA ARG A 350 21.54 -27.29 14.44
C ARG A 350 22.81 -26.97 15.24
N ARG A 351 23.30 -25.73 15.21
CA ARG A 351 24.46 -25.31 16.03
C ARG A 351 24.20 -25.49 17.52
N ARG A 352 23.01 -25.09 18.00
CA ARG A 352 22.61 -25.24 19.41
C ARG A 352 22.49 -26.72 19.79
N GLU A 353 21.89 -27.55 18.95
CA GLU A 353 21.79 -29.00 19.16
C GLU A 353 23.19 -29.66 19.26
N VAL A 354 24.09 -29.35 18.33
CA VAL A 354 25.47 -29.87 18.37
C VAL A 354 26.23 -29.40 19.62
N ALA A 355 26.08 -28.14 20.01
CA ALA A 355 26.69 -27.62 21.23
C ALA A 355 26.15 -28.32 22.48
N CYS A 356 24.82 -28.52 22.57
CA CYS A 356 24.18 -29.26 23.65
C CYS A 356 24.73 -30.68 23.74
N MET A 357 24.82 -31.39 22.61
CA MET A 357 25.36 -32.76 22.55
C MET A 357 26.83 -32.81 23.00
N LYS A 358 27.66 -31.81 22.65
CA LYS A 358 29.04 -31.72 23.14
C LYS A 358 29.09 -31.56 24.65
N ILE A 359 28.32 -30.63 25.21
CA ILE A 359 28.25 -30.39 26.66
C ILE A 359 27.80 -31.68 27.37
N GLN A 360 26.70 -32.28 26.93
CA GLN A 360 26.18 -33.53 27.49
C GLN A 360 27.21 -34.66 27.43
N LYS A 361 27.89 -34.84 26.29
CA LYS A 361 28.96 -35.84 26.12
C LYS A 361 30.09 -35.63 27.14
N HIS A 362 30.61 -34.40 27.25
CA HIS A 362 31.70 -34.09 28.17
C HIS A 362 31.31 -34.27 29.64
N THR A 363 30.12 -33.82 30.02
CA THR A 363 29.60 -33.99 31.38
C THR A 363 29.41 -35.46 31.74
N ARG A 364 28.77 -36.26 30.86
CA ARG A 364 28.59 -37.71 31.07
C ARG A 364 29.93 -38.43 31.24
N MET A 365 30.91 -38.12 30.37
CA MET A 365 32.26 -38.65 30.46
C MET A 365 32.95 -38.25 31.77
N HIS A 366 32.88 -36.98 32.16
CA HIS A 366 33.49 -36.48 33.40
C HIS A 366 32.90 -37.18 34.64
N CYS A 367 31.58 -37.30 34.73
CA CYS A 367 30.91 -37.98 35.83
C CYS A 367 31.36 -39.44 35.97
N LYS A 368 31.42 -40.18 34.85
CA LYS A 368 31.91 -41.57 34.85
C LYS A 368 33.38 -41.67 35.27
N ARG A 369 34.24 -40.81 34.72
CA ARG A 369 35.66 -40.76 35.09
C ARG A 369 35.87 -40.43 36.57
N LYS A 370 35.11 -39.47 37.12
CA LYS A 370 35.17 -39.08 38.54
C LYS A 370 34.75 -40.23 39.46
N SER A 371 33.65 -40.91 39.13
CA SER A 371 33.19 -42.10 39.88
C SER A 371 34.22 -43.23 39.87
N TYR A 372 34.77 -43.56 38.68
CA TYR A 372 35.81 -44.59 38.55
C TYR A 372 37.07 -44.25 39.35
N LYS A 373 37.58 -43.01 39.24
CA LYS A 373 38.74 -42.56 40.02
C LYS A 373 38.52 -42.63 41.52
N ARG A 374 37.32 -42.25 42.01
CA ARG A 374 36.96 -42.40 43.43
C ARG A 374 37.01 -43.86 43.86
N LEU A 375 36.43 -44.77 43.07
CA LEU A 375 36.46 -46.20 43.36
C LEU A 375 37.90 -46.75 43.40
N CYS A 376 38.74 -46.40 42.42
CA CYS A 376 40.15 -46.78 42.44
C CYS A 376 40.89 -46.23 43.65
N SER A 377 40.68 -44.96 44.01
CA SER A 377 41.29 -44.35 45.19
C SER A 377 40.90 -45.08 46.48
N LEU A 378 39.62 -45.45 46.63
CA LEU A 378 39.14 -46.21 47.77
C LEU A 378 39.73 -47.62 47.81
N ALA A 379 39.82 -48.29 46.65
CA ALA A 379 40.42 -49.62 46.55
C ALA A 379 41.92 -49.60 46.93
N ILE A 380 42.67 -48.58 46.49
CA ILE A 380 44.09 -48.43 46.83
C ILE A 380 44.27 -48.18 48.33
N GLU A 381 43.47 -47.30 48.95
CA GLU A 381 43.52 -47.08 50.41
C GLU A 381 43.17 -48.37 51.18
N LEU A 382 42.15 -49.11 50.75
CA LEU A 382 41.81 -50.40 51.36
C LEU A 382 42.95 -51.42 51.23
N GLN A 383 43.56 -51.54 50.05
CA GLN A 383 44.71 -52.42 49.82
C GLN A 383 45.91 -52.03 50.68
N LYS A 384 46.19 -50.73 50.82
CA LYS A 384 47.24 -50.20 51.70
C LYS A 384 47.00 -50.57 53.16
N ILE A 385 45.76 -50.45 53.64
CA ILE A 385 45.37 -50.87 55.00
C ILE A 385 45.59 -52.38 55.17
N ILE A 386 45.10 -53.20 54.23
CA ILE A 386 45.24 -54.67 54.28
C ILE A 386 46.71 -55.09 54.28
N ARG A 387 47.53 -54.56 53.37
CA ARG A 387 48.98 -54.84 53.32
C ARG A 387 49.67 -54.42 54.61
N GLY A 388 49.31 -53.27 55.17
CA GLY A 388 49.80 -52.79 56.46
C GLY A 388 49.41 -53.72 57.62
N MET A 389 48.17 -54.21 57.66
CA MET A 389 47.70 -55.18 58.66
C MET A 389 48.46 -56.50 58.55
N ALA A 390 48.63 -57.02 57.33
CA ALA A 390 49.39 -58.24 57.10
C ALA A 390 50.85 -58.11 57.57
N ALA A 391 51.52 -57.00 57.25
CA ALA A 391 52.88 -56.71 57.70
C ALA A 391 52.97 -56.61 59.23
N ARG A 392 52.03 -55.93 59.89
CA ARG A 392 51.98 -55.84 61.36
C ARG A 392 51.75 -57.18 62.03
N LYS A 393 50.84 -58.02 61.50
CA LYS A 393 50.60 -59.38 61.99
C LYS A 393 51.87 -60.23 61.88
N ALA A 394 52.56 -60.17 60.74
CA ALA A 394 53.84 -60.86 60.55
C ALA A 394 54.93 -60.37 61.53
N LEU A 395 55.04 -59.05 61.77
CA LEU A 395 55.97 -58.49 62.74
C LEU A 395 55.65 -58.95 64.16
N TYR A 396 54.38 -58.98 64.54
CA TYR A 396 53.93 -59.46 65.86
C TYR A 396 54.34 -60.92 66.07
N CYS A 397 54.08 -61.80 65.09
CA CYS A 397 54.53 -63.20 65.14
C CYS A 397 56.07 -63.30 65.26
N ARG A 398 56.83 -62.51 64.49
CA ARG A 398 58.31 -62.48 64.61
C ARG A 398 58.78 -62.02 65.98
N LYS A 399 58.13 -61.01 66.59
CA LYS A 399 58.44 -60.55 67.95
C LYS A 399 58.15 -61.64 68.99
N GLN A 400 57.02 -62.35 68.88
CA GLN A 400 56.71 -63.49 69.75
C GLN A 400 57.73 -64.62 69.60
N VAL A 401 58.09 -65.00 68.37
CA VAL A 401 59.12 -66.02 68.12
C VAL A 401 60.47 -65.58 68.69
N ARG A 402 60.88 -64.32 68.48
CA ARG A 402 62.14 -63.80 69.05
C ARG A 402 62.14 -63.82 70.57
N ALA A 403 61.03 -63.44 71.21
CA ALA A 403 60.88 -63.52 72.66
C ALA A 403 60.96 -64.97 73.15
N ALA A 404 60.29 -65.90 72.47
CA ALA A 404 60.37 -67.33 72.77
C ALA A 404 61.81 -67.87 72.63
N VAL A 405 62.51 -67.52 71.54
CA VAL A 405 63.91 -67.90 71.32
C VAL A 405 64.82 -67.35 72.41
N PHE A 406 64.62 -66.10 72.85
CA PHE A 406 65.38 -65.49 73.93
C PHE A 406 65.16 -66.18 75.28
N ILE A 407 63.90 -66.49 75.62
CA ILE A 407 63.57 -67.24 76.84
C ILE A 407 64.20 -68.64 76.77
N GLN A 408 64.03 -69.35 75.65
CA GLN A 408 64.60 -70.67 75.44
C GLN A 408 66.12 -70.68 75.52
N SER A 409 66.80 -69.71 74.92
CA SER A 409 68.27 -69.62 74.97
C SER A 409 68.78 -69.36 76.38
N ARG A 410 68.10 -68.48 77.15
CA ARG A 410 68.45 -68.22 78.55
C ARG A 410 68.26 -69.44 79.43
N CYS A 411 67.16 -70.19 79.24
CA CYS A 411 66.95 -71.47 79.92
C CYS A 411 68.03 -72.50 79.57
N ARG A 412 68.39 -72.65 78.29
CA ARG A 412 69.48 -73.57 77.87
C ARG A 412 70.83 -73.16 78.48
N GLN A 413 71.16 -71.87 78.49
CA GLN A 413 72.37 -71.34 79.12
C GLN A 413 72.39 -71.65 80.62
N PHE A 414 71.27 -71.43 81.33
CA PHE A 414 71.15 -71.70 82.75
C PHE A 414 71.37 -73.19 83.06
N LEU A 415 70.73 -74.09 82.29
CA LEU A 415 70.91 -75.54 82.46
C LEU A 415 72.36 -75.98 82.21
N ALA A 416 73.01 -75.47 81.16
CA ALA A 416 74.42 -75.77 80.87
C ALA A 416 75.36 -75.25 81.97
N SER A 417 75.13 -74.03 82.47
CA SER A 417 75.91 -73.44 83.57
C SER A 417 75.75 -74.25 84.86
N LEU A 418 74.52 -74.67 85.18
CA LEU A 418 74.25 -75.52 86.33
C LEU A 418 74.97 -76.87 86.22
N HIS A 419 74.95 -77.49 85.03
CA HIS A 419 75.67 -78.74 84.78
C HIS A 419 77.20 -78.57 84.94
N TYR A 420 77.78 -77.53 84.32
CA TYR A 420 79.21 -77.24 84.46
C TYR A 420 79.62 -76.99 85.91
N LEU A 421 78.85 -76.19 86.67
CA LEU A 421 79.14 -75.92 88.07
C LEU A 421 79.12 -77.20 88.92
N ARG A 422 78.15 -78.11 88.67
CA ARG A 422 78.08 -79.42 89.33
C ARG A 422 79.30 -80.29 88.99
N VAL A 423 79.66 -80.40 87.71
CA VAL A 423 80.84 -81.18 87.27
C VAL A 423 82.13 -80.59 87.81
N ARG A 424 82.29 -79.26 87.79
CA ARG A 424 83.46 -78.57 88.35
C ARG A 424 83.60 -78.84 89.85
N HIS A 425 82.49 -78.74 90.60
CA HIS A 425 82.50 -79.02 92.04
C HIS A 425 82.90 -80.49 92.31
N ALA A 426 82.33 -81.44 91.57
CA ALA A 426 82.70 -82.86 91.67
C ALA A 426 84.17 -83.12 91.29
N ALA A 427 84.68 -82.47 90.23
CA ALA A 427 86.06 -82.60 89.80
C ALA A 427 87.06 -82.02 90.82
N ILE A 428 86.76 -80.87 91.44
CA ILE A 428 87.59 -80.28 92.50
C ILE A 428 87.68 -81.24 93.70
N ILE A 429 86.55 -81.85 94.10
CA ILE A 429 86.53 -82.85 95.17
C ILE A 429 87.38 -84.07 94.77
N ALA A 430 87.21 -84.62 93.57
CA ALA A 430 87.99 -85.76 93.10
C ALA A 430 89.50 -85.46 93.02
N GLN A 431 89.86 -84.27 92.53
CA GLN A 431 91.25 -83.82 92.45
C GLN A 431 91.87 -83.61 93.83
N SER A 432 91.14 -83.09 94.81
CA SER A 432 91.66 -82.93 96.17
C SER A 432 91.96 -84.29 96.81
N ILE A 433 91.07 -85.27 96.58
CA ILE A 433 91.27 -86.67 97.02
C ILE A 433 92.50 -87.26 96.33
N PHE A 434 92.63 -87.12 95.00
CA PHE A 434 93.77 -87.66 94.25
C PHE A 434 95.10 -87.02 94.65
N ARG A 435 95.15 -85.69 94.81
CA ARG A 435 96.36 -84.98 95.27
C ARG A 435 96.76 -85.44 96.67
N GLY A 436 95.78 -85.63 97.56
CA GLY A 436 96.00 -86.22 98.87
C GLY A 436 96.59 -87.64 98.79
N ASP A 437 96.12 -88.46 97.85
CA ASP A 437 96.65 -89.81 97.64
C ASP A 437 98.05 -89.84 97.03
N TRP A 438 98.32 -88.97 96.05
CA TRP A 438 99.62 -88.84 95.42
C TRP A 438 100.70 -88.42 96.44
N ALA A 439 100.40 -87.43 97.28
CA ALA A 439 101.31 -87.00 98.36
C ALA A 439 101.63 -88.15 99.33
N ARG A 440 100.64 -89.01 99.64
CA ARG A 440 100.87 -90.22 100.45
C ARG A 440 101.80 -91.23 99.77
N ARG A 441 101.67 -91.43 98.46
CA ARG A 441 102.56 -92.33 97.69
C ARG A 441 103.99 -91.81 97.60
N GLU A 442 104.17 -90.51 97.41
CA GLU A 442 105.51 -89.93 97.29
C GLU A 442 106.26 -90.00 98.64
N LEU A 443 105.54 -89.80 99.76
CA LEU A 443 106.09 -90.05 101.10
C LEU A 443 106.55 -91.50 101.28
N MET A 444 105.83 -92.48 100.72
CA MET A 444 106.23 -93.89 100.76
C MET A 444 107.51 -94.17 99.95
N LYS A 445 107.70 -93.53 98.78
CA LYS A 445 108.94 -93.66 98.00
C LYS A 445 110.15 -93.10 98.75
N LEU A 446 110.01 -91.91 99.34
CA LEU A 446 111.09 -91.28 100.11
C LEU A 446 111.49 -92.14 101.32
N LYS A 447 110.53 -92.82 101.98
CA LYS A 447 110.82 -93.80 103.03
C LYS A 447 111.61 -95.01 102.53
N LYS A 448 111.40 -95.46 101.29
CA LYS A 448 112.12 -96.60 100.70
C LYS A 448 113.56 -96.22 100.32
N ALA A 449 113.78 -95.04 99.75
CA ALA A 449 115.12 -94.53 99.41
C ALA A 449 116.03 -94.34 100.64
N ALA A 450 115.47 -93.97 101.80
CA ALA A 450 116.21 -93.87 103.06
C ALA A 450 116.67 -95.23 103.61
N LYS A 451 116.06 -96.34 103.17
CA LYS A 451 116.43 -97.70 103.58
C LYS A 451 117.65 -98.20 102.80
N ASP A 452 117.73 -97.89 101.50
CA ASP A 452 118.81 -98.32 100.61
C ASP A 452 120.16 -97.62 100.90
N THR A 453 120.13 -96.38 101.41
CA THR A 453 121.36 -95.67 101.85
C THR A 453 122.01 -96.30 103.08
N SER A 454 121.25 -96.97 103.95
CA SER A 454 121.82 -97.69 105.10
C SER A 454 122.59 -98.97 104.69
N ALA A 455 122.16 -99.63 103.60
CA ALA A 455 122.80 -100.82 103.07
C ALA A 455 124.18 -100.51 102.42
N LEU A 456 124.29 -99.34 101.77
CA LEU A 456 125.54 -98.85 101.15
C LEU A 456 126.63 -98.48 102.18
N GLN A 457 126.24 -97.95 103.35
CA GLN A 457 127.20 -97.69 104.45
C GLN A 457 127.76 -98.98 105.05
N HIS A 458 126.95 -100.05 105.12
CA HIS A 458 127.39 -101.37 105.59
C HIS A 458 128.43 -102.01 104.65
N ALA A 459 128.25 -101.89 103.33
CA ALA A 459 129.19 -102.42 102.34
C ALA A 459 130.56 -101.69 102.36
N LYS A 460 130.56 -100.37 102.60
CA LYS A 460 131.80 -99.57 102.71
C LYS A 460 132.65 -100.00 103.91
N ALA A 461 132.03 -100.26 105.06
CA ALA A 461 132.72 -100.70 106.28
C ALA A 461 133.30 -102.13 106.21
N GLN A 462 132.88 -102.93 105.22
CA GLN A 462 133.40 -104.28 104.98
C GLN A 462 134.69 -104.23 104.14
N LEU A 463 134.72 -103.39 103.10
CA LEU A 463 135.92 -103.16 102.28
C LEU A 463 137.08 -102.50 103.04
N GLU A 464 136.79 -101.63 104.02
CA GLU A 464 137.81 -101.02 104.89
C GLU A 464 138.47 -102.02 105.86
N ARG A 465 137.81 -103.16 106.17
CA ARG A 465 138.39 -104.25 106.97
C ARG A 465 139.33 -105.13 106.15
N GLU A 466 138.97 -105.41 104.90
CA GLU A 466 139.77 -106.23 103.98
C GLU A 466 141.12 -105.55 103.63
N ILE A 467 141.13 -104.21 103.50
CA ILE A 467 142.37 -103.43 103.27
C ILE A 467 143.32 -103.50 104.49
N LYS A 468 142.77 -103.54 105.71
CA LYS A 468 143.58 -103.67 106.94
C LYS A 468 144.21 -105.06 107.11
N GLU A 469 143.50 -106.11 106.74
CA GLU A 469 144.03 -107.48 106.81
C GLU A 469 145.11 -107.75 105.75
N ALA A 470 144.97 -107.19 104.55
CA ALA A 470 146.00 -107.30 103.51
C ALA A 470 147.29 -106.54 103.88
N ALA A 471 147.16 -105.37 104.53
CA ALA A 471 148.32 -104.60 105.01
C ALA A 471 149.11 -105.32 106.12
N MET A 472 148.45 -106.14 106.96
CA MET A 472 149.14 -106.96 107.97
C MET A 472 149.95 -108.11 107.37
N ARG A 473 149.47 -108.74 106.28
CA ARG A 473 150.23 -109.82 105.59
C ARG A 473 151.52 -109.31 104.96
N LEU A 474 151.53 -108.06 104.48
CA LEU A 474 152.72 -107.41 103.95
C LEU A 474 153.80 -107.20 105.04
N GLN A 475 153.42 -107.11 106.31
CA GLN A 475 154.32 -106.84 107.44
C GLN A 475 154.88 -108.13 108.09
N GLU A 476 154.23 -109.28 107.89
CA GLU A 476 154.73 -110.60 108.34
C GLU A 476 155.78 -111.19 107.38
N GLU A 477 155.64 -110.98 106.07
CA GLU A 477 156.66 -111.42 105.10
C GLU A 477 157.97 -110.63 105.21
N GLU A 478 157.91 -109.34 105.59
CA GLU A 478 159.10 -108.52 105.89
C GLU A 478 159.87 -109.00 107.14
N ARG A 479 159.25 -109.76 108.05
CA ARG A 479 159.91 -110.28 109.27
C ARG A 479 160.58 -111.64 109.09
N MET A 480 160.11 -112.49 108.17
CA MET A 480 160.64 -113.85 108.00
C MET A 480 161.96 -113.92 107.21
N ARG A 481 162.37 -112.86 106.50
CA ARG A 481 163.59 -112.89 105.67
C ARG A 481 164.86 -112.34 106.34
N ASN A 482 164.75 -111.71 107.51
CA ASN A 482 165.85 -111.00 108.17
C ASN A 482 166.47 -111.70 109.40
N SER A 483 166.25 -113.01 109.62
CA SER A 483 166.87 -113.72 110.75
C SER A 483 167.25 -115.18 110.46
N LEU A 484 168.49 -115.42 109.98
CA LEU A 484 169.36 -116.64 110.03
C LEU A 484 170.20 -116.72 108.72
N LEU A 485 171.53 -116.59 108.58
CA LEU A 485 172.74 -116.65 109.44
C LEU A 485 172.87 -117.91 110.33
N CYS A 486 173.93 -118.69 110.04
CA CYS A 486 174.29 -120.07 110.44
C CYS A 486 173.54 -121.17 109.66
N ILE A 487 173.99 -121.64 108.49
CA ILE A 487 175.32 -121.65 107.83
C ILE A 487 175.19 -121.08 106.42
#